data_AF-A0A7S0IVF3-F1
#
_entry.id   AF-A0A7S0IVF3-F1
#
_cell.length_a   1.000
_cell.length_b   1.000
_cell.length_c   1.000
_cell.angle_alpha   90.00
_cell.angle_beta   90.00
_cell.angle_gamma   90.00
#
_symmetry.space_group_name_H-M   'P 1'
#
loop_
_entity.id
_entity.type
_entity.pdbx_description
1 polymer ?
#
loop_
_entity_poly.entity_id
_entity_poly.type
_entity_poly.pdbx_seq_one_letter_code
_entity_poly.pdbx_strand_id
1 'polypeptide(L)'
;LLAAPVTSASKTYDVSGGSFVPPYYTFAPPLEPLERGTTYVFRAAGISASHPFVLAVAWSLDPAPLPSAFKQAGAFPLVGASGATITFTVPAAYSGPLLYFCDRHRAMS
;
A
#
# COMPACT_ATOMS: atom_id res chain seq x y z
N LEU A 1 28.39 15.22 18.14
CA LEU A 1 27.36 15.54 17.13
C LEU A 1 26.05 14.89 17.57
N LEU A 2 25.02 15.66 17.90
CA LEU A 2 23.66 15.14 18.10
C LEU A 2 23.03 14.99 16.71
N ALA A 3 22.69 13.77 16.30
CA ALA A 3 21.92 13.54 15.09
C ALA A 3 20.51 14.13 15.29
N ALA A 4 20.09 15.03 14.39
CA ALA A 4 18.72 15.50 14.37
C ALA A 4 17.77 14.30 14.13
N PRO A 5 16.60 14.26 14.78
CA PRO A 5 15.61 13.24 14.45
C PRO A 5 15.19 13.46 12.99
N VAL A 6 15.47 12.47 12.14
CA VAL A 6 14.88 12.39 10.80
C VAL A 6 13.39 12.11 11.01
N THR A 7 12.59 13.16 11.07
CA THR A 7 11.13 13.03 11.02
C THR A 7 10.77 12.57 9.60
N SER A 8 10.43 11.28 9.45
CA SER A 8 9.82 10.77 8.22
C SER A 8 8.54 11.55 7.94
N ALA A 9 8.39 12.09 6.73
CA ALA A 9 7.12 12.62 6.26
C ALA A 9 6.06 11.49 6.29
N SER A 10 4.81 11.85 6.55
CA SER A 10 3.69 10.91 6.54
C SER A 10 2.64 11.35 5.52
N LYS A 11 2.30 10.49 4.56
CA LYS A 11 1.23 10.71 3.57
C LYS A 11 0.10 9.70 3.79
N THR A 12 -1.15 10.16 3.74
CA THR A 12 -2.34 9.30 3.91
C THR A 12 -3.17 9.29 2.63
N TYR A 13 -3.66 8.11 2.27
CA TYR A 13 -4.55 7.90 1.13
C TYR A 13 -5.75 7.05 1.56
N ASP A 14 -6.94 7.49 1.18
CA ASP A 14 -8.11 6.63 1.18
C ASP A 14 -8.10 5.81 -0.13
N VAL A 15 -8.26 4.50 0.00
CA VAL A 15 -8.23 3.53 -1.10
C VAL A 15 -9.60 2.90 -1.23
N SER A 16 -10.20 3.03 -2.40
CA SER A 16 -11.48 2.42 -2.75
C SER A 16 -11.37 1.61 -4.04
N GLY A 17 -12.37 0.79 -4.34
CA GLY A 17 -12.46 0.07 -5.61
C GLY A 17 -12.46 -1.44 -5.47
N GLY A 18 -11.70 -2.11 -6.34
CA GLY A 18 -11.90 -3.51 -6.67
C GLY A 18 -12.71 -3.72 -7.95
N SER A 19 -12.53 -2.84 -8.94
CA SER A 19 -13.13 -2.94 -10.27
C SER A 19 -12.43 -4.03 -11.09
N PHE A 20 -13.13 -4.71 -12.00
CA PHE A 20 -12.50 -5.59 -13.00
C PHE A 20 -11.80 -4.81 -14.14
N VAL A 21 -12.00 -3.50 -14.19
CA VAL A 21 -11.49 -2.61 -15.24
C VAL A 21 -10.61 -1.53 -14.61
N PRO A 22 -9.46 -1.18 -15.22
CA PRO A 22 -8.62 -0.08 -14.75
C PRO A 22 -9.36 1.27 -14.65
N PRO A 23 -9.02 2.13 -13.67
CA PRO A 23 -8.10 1.86 -12.57
C PRO A 23 -8.76 0.94 -11.53
N TYR A 24 -8.11 -0.20 -11.23
CA TYR A 24 -8.68 -1.23 -10.34
C TYR A 24 -8.97 -0.69 -8.93
N TYR A 25 -8.17 0.29 -8.49
CA TYR A 25 -8.31 1.02 -7.24
C TYR A 25 -8.23 2.52 -7.48
N THR A 26 -8.96 3.27 -6.67
CA THR A 26 -8.97 4.73 -6.66
C THR A 26 -8.34 5.22 -5.36
N PHE A 27 -7.51 6.26 -5.46
CA PHE A 27 -6.83 6.87 -4.33
C PHE A 27 -7.32 8.31 -4.14
N ALA A 28 -7.58 8.69 -2.89
CA ALA A 28 -7.87 10.06 -2.50
C ALA A 28 -6.89 10.50 -1.39
N PRO A 29 -6.01 11.50 -1.64
CA PRO A 29 -5.78 12.18 -2.92
C PRO A 29 -5.23 11.23 -4.00
N PRO A 30 -5.13 11.64 -5.29
CA PRO A 30 -4.51 10.81 -6.31
C PRO A 30 -3.11 10.32 -5.87
N LEU A 31 -2.82 9.04 -6.11
CA LEU A 31 -1.55 8.44 -5.69
C LEU A 31 -0.39 9.05 -6.49
N GLU A 32 0.53 9.68 -5.76
CA GLU A 32 1.81 10.14 -6.30
C GLU A 32 2.85 9.01 -6.21
N PRO A 33 3.95 9.09 -6.98
CA PRO A 33 5.08 8.18 -6.80
C PRO A 33 5.53 8.14 -5.34
N LEU A 34 5.75 6.92 -4.83
CA LEU A 34 6.16 6.72 -3.45
C LEU A 34 7.62 7.16 -3.24
N GLU A 35 7.86 7.89 -2.17
CA GLU A 35 9.12 8.52 -1.84
C GLU A 35 9.86 7.70 -0.80
N ARG A 36 11.18 7.56 -0.99
CA ARG A 36 12.05 6.87 -0.02
C ARG A 36 12.15 7.67 1.28
N GLY A 37 12.10 6.97 2.40
CA GLY A 37 12.12 7.55 3.75
C GLY A 37 10.75 8.07 4.24
N THR A 38 9.73 8.01 3.40
CA THR A 38 8.37 8.48 3.72
C THR A 38 7.52 7.33 4.26
N THR A 39 6.71 7.65 5.28
CA THR A 39 5.68 6.76 5.81
C THR A 39 4.37 7.01 5.10
N TYR A 40 3.67 5.93 4.79
CA TYR A 40 2.39 5.94 4.09
C TYR A 40 1.33 5.23 4.93
N VAL A 41 0.12 5.78 4.91
CA VAL A 41 -1.07 5.17 5.50
C VAL A 41 -2.12 5.02 4.39
N PHE A 42 -2.44 3.80 4.03
CA PHE A 42 -3.57 3.49 3.14
C PHE A 42 -4.76 3.04 3.97
N ARG A 43 -5.89 3.72 3.83
CA ARG A 43 -7.13 3.45 4.57
C ARG A 43 -8.15 2.85 3.63
N ALA A 44 -8.81 1.77 4.04
CA ALA A 44 -9.91 1.26 3.23
C ALA A 44 -11.06 2.28 3.21
N ALA A 45 -11.64 2.53 2.03
CA ALA A 45 -12.76 3.45 1.83
C ALA A 45 -13.78 2.83 0.85
N GLY A 46 -14.07 1.54 1.00
CA GLY A 46 -14.91 0.77 0.09
C GLY A 46 -14.10 -0.07 -0.89
N ILE A 47 -13.24 -0.95 -0.37
CA ILE A 47 -12.53 -1.96 -1.17
C ILE A 47 -13.34 -3.25 -1.15
N SER A 48 -13.70 -3.74 -2.34
CA SER A 48 -14.42 -5.00 -2.49
C SER A 48 -13.67 -6.14 -1.83
N ALA A 49 -14.36 -6.91 -0.99
CA ALA A 49 -13.81 -8.12 -0.41
C ALA A 49 -13.48 -9.18 -1.48
N SER A 50 -14.06 -9.09 -2.69
CA SER A 50 -13.73 -9.95 -3.84
C SER A 50 -12.46 -9.52 -4.57
N HIS A 51 -12.01 -8.28 -4.35
CA HIS A 51 -10.84 -7.70 -4.99
C HIS A 51 -9.96 -6.98 -3.95
N PRO A 52 -9.32 -7.73 -3.04
CA PRO A 52 -8.51 -7.14 -1.98
C PRO A 52 -7.39 -6.28 -2.54
N PHE A 53 -7.06 -5.17 -1.87
CA PHE A 53 -5.91 -4.35 -2.21
C PHE A 53 -4.67 -4.90 -1.51
N VAL A 54 -3.66 -5.29 -2.31
CA VAL A 54 -2.37 -5.77 -1.83
C VAL A 54 -1.29 -4.75 -2.11
N LEU A 55 -0.31 -4.65 -1.22
CA LEU A 55 0.94 -3.93 -1.46
C LEU A 55 2.13 -4.88 -1.29
N ALA A 56 2.92 -5.10 -2.34
CA ALA A 56 4.05 -6.02 -2.28
C ALA A 56 5.22 -5.58 -3.18
N VAL A 57 6.40 -6.17 -2.95
CA VAL A 57 7.61 -5.92 -3.76
C VAL A 57 7.64 -6.78 -5.04
N ALA A 58 6.74 -7.76 -5.15
CA ALA A 58 6.57 -8.62 -6.32
C ALA A 58 5.12 -9.10 -6.39
N TRP A 59 4.63 -9.34 -7.60
CA TRP A 59 3.28 -9.87 -7.81
C TRP A 59 3.23 -11.38 -7.49
N SER A 60 2.14 -11.81 -6.83
CA SER A 60 1.84 -13.21 -6.52
C SER A 60 0.33 -13.37 -6.26
N LEU A 61 -0.23 -14.57 -6.50
CA LEU A 61 -1.58 -14.93 -6.02
C LEU A 61 -1.61 -15.30 -4.53
N ASP A 62 -0.43 -15.53 -3.95
CA ASP A 62 -0.23 -15.73 -2.52
C ASP A 62 0.87 -14.75 -2.08
N PRO A 63 0.56 -13.45 -1.98
CA PRO A 63 1.54 -12.45 -1.64
C PRO A 63 1.81 -12.47 -0.13
N ALA A 64 3.05 -12.17 0.24
CA ALA A 64 3.42 -11.87 1.62
C ALA A 64 3.37 -10.35 1.86
N PRO A 65 3.20 -9.91 3.12
CA PRO A 65 3.42 -8.52 3.49
C PRO A 65 4.79 -8.03 3.03
N LEU A 66 4.95 -6.71 2.96
CA LEU A 66 6.24 -6.10 2.66
C LEU A 66 7.33 -6.62 3.59
N PRO A 67 8.59 -6.76 3.10
CA PRO A 67 9.71 -7.15 3.92
C PRO A 67 9.84 -6.28 5.18
N SER A 68 10.38 -6.83 6.26
CA SER A 68 10.46 -6.17 7.57
C SER A 68 11.08 -4.77 7.56
N ALA A 69 11.99 -4.49 6.61
CA ALA A 69 12.58 -3.16 6.39
C ALA A 69 11.52 -2.06 6.16
N PHE A 70 10.36 -2.40 5.61
CA PHE A 70 9.26 -1.48 5.37
C PHE A 70 8.43 -1.17 6.62
N LYS A 71 8.64 -1.89 7.73
CA LYS A 71 7.91 -1.70 9.00
C LYS A 71 6.39 -1.70 8.79
N GLN A 72 5.89 -2.59 7.92
CA GLN A 72 4.48 -2.66 7.63
C GLN A 72 3.68 -3.07 8.88
N ALA A 73 2.56 -2.40 9.10
CA ALA A 73 1.60 -2.68 10.16
C ALA A 73 0.16 -2.55 9.64
N GLY A 74 -0.77 -3.16 10.36
CA GLY A 74 -2.19 -3.13 10.04
C GLY A 74 -2.64 -4.34 9.21
N ALA A 75 -3.66 -4.15 8.39
CA ALA A 75 -4.28 -5.20 7.58
C ALA A 75 -3.34 -5.65 6.44
N PHE A 76 -3.46 -6.90 6.02
CA PHE A 76 -2.88 -7.38 4.78
C PHE A 76 -3.62 -8.66 4.35
N PRO A 77 -4.33 -8.67 3.21
CA PRO A 77 -4.60 -7.54 2.32
C PRO A 77 -5.58 -6.51 2.93
N LEU A 78 -5.75 -5.36 2.28
CA LEU A 78 -6.70 -4.33 2.69
C LEU A 78 -8.06 -4.54 2.00
N VAL A 79 -9.14 -4.60 2.79
CA VAL A 79 -10.53 -4.80 2.34
C VAL A 79 -11.50 -3.94 3.17
N GLY A 80 -12.71 -3.72 2.66
CA GLY A 80 -13.84 -3.22 3.44
C GLY A 80 -14.16 -1.73 3.31
N ALA A 81 -15.19 -1.30 4.05
CA ALA A 81 -15.86 0.00 3.88
C ALA A 81 -15.16 1.17 4.59
N SER A 82 -14.56 0.97 5.77
CA SER A 82 -13.73 1.97 6.47
C SER A 82 -12.98 1.39 7.68
N GLY A 83 -11.88 2.05 8.08
CA GLY A 83 -11.20 1.82 9.37
C GLY A 83 -9.99 0.87 9.35
N ALA A 84 -9.98 -0.11 8.44
CA ALA A 84 -8.78 -0.92 8.20
C ALA A 84 -7.68 -0.06 7.55
N THR A 85 -6.42 -0.29 7.95
CA THR A 85 -5.29 0.46 7.39
C THR A 85 -4.11 -0.45 7.09
N ILE A 86 -3.32 -0.08 6.08
CA ILE A 86 -1.93 -0.49 5.92
C ILE A 86 -1.07 0.72 6.24
N THR A 87 -0.14 0.61 7.17
CA THR A 87 0.90 1.61 7.40
C THR A 87 2.26 1.02 7.06
N PHE A 88 3.10 1.72 6.31
CA PHE A 88 4.46 1.26 5.98
C PHE A 88 5.39 2.46 5.74
N THR A 89 6.70 2.25 5.87
CA THR A 89 7.74 3.23 5.54
C THR A 89 8.58 2.71 4.39
N VAL A 90 8.73 3.46 3.31
CA VAL A 90 9.66 3.06 2.23
C VAL A 90 11.10 3.24 2.75
N PRO A 91 11.95 2.19 2.77
CA PRO A 91 13.32 2.33 3.24
C PRO A 91 14.10 3.36 2.40
N ALA A 92 14.94 4.16 3.04
CA ALA A 92 15.72 5.22 2.37
C ALA A 92 16.62 4.67 1.23
N ALA A 93 17.13 3.45 1.39
CA ALA A 93 17.98 2.76 0.43
C ALA A 93 17.21 1.85 -0.55
N TYR A 94 15.87 1.84 -0.52
CA TYR A 94 15.09 0.97 -1.38
C TYR A 94 15.20 1.38 -2.84
N SER A 95 15.50 0.44 -3.74
CA SER A 95 15.61 0.69 -5.18
C SER A 95 14.75 -0.26 -6.02
N GLY A 96 14.00 -1.16 -5.37
CA GLY A 96 13.11 -2.10 -6.04
C GLY A 96 11.74 -1.50 -6.38
N PRO A 97 10.87 -2.28 -7.05
CA PRO A 97 9.50 -1.88 -7.33
C PRO A 97 8.62 -1.95 -6.08
N LEU A 98 7.56 -1.15 -6.02
CA LEU A 98 6.46 -1.36 -5.09
C LEU A 98 5.18 -1.42 -5.91
N LEU A 99 4.47 -2.53 -5.79
CA LEU A 99 3.30 -2.85 -6.61
C LEU A 99 2.06 -2.85 -5.75
N TYR A 100 0.93 -2.47 -6.34
CA TYR A 100 -0.39 -2.74 -5.79
C TYR A 100 -1.24 -3.54 -6.77
N PHE A 101 -1.99 -4.51 -6.27
CA PHE A 101 -2.75 -5.44 -7.11
C PHE A 101 -3.83 -6.18 -6.32
N CYS A 102 -4.64 -6.97 -7.02
CA CYS A 102 -5.53 -7.96 -6.44
C CYS A 102 -4.85 -9.33 -6.40
N ASP A 103 -4.83 -9.99 -5.24
CA ASP A 103 -4.30 -11.35 -5.04
C ASP A 103 -5.19 -12.46 -5.62
N ARG A 104 -6.42 -12.15 -6.06
CA ARG A 104 -7.37 -13.17 -6.55
C ARG A 104 -7.42 -13.31 -8.05
N HIS A 105 -7.11 -12.23 -8.78
CA HIS A 105 -7.27 -12.19 -10.23
C HIS A 105 -5.99 -11.69 -10.88
N ARG A 106 -5.34 -12.57 -11.66
CA ARG A 106 -4.07 -12.25 -12.36
C ARG A 106 -4.17 -11.04 -13.29
N ALA A 107 -5.35 -10.79 -13.85
CA ALA A 107 -5.59 -9.69 -14.77
C ALA A 107 -5.80 -8.34 -14.06
N MET A 108 -5.62 -8.26 -12.73
CA MET A 108 -5.81 -7.05 -11.92
C MET A 108 -4.52 -6.68 -11.18
N SER A 109 -3.44 -6.52 -11.95
CA SER A 109 -2.08 -6.20 -11.50
C SER A 109 -1.52 -4.97 -12.18
#